data_AF-A0A816W1Z8-F1
#
_entry.id   AF-A0A816W1Z8-F1
#
_cell.length_a   1.000
_cell.length_b   1.000
_cell.length_c   1.000
_cell.angle_alpha   90.00
_cell.angle_beta   90.00
_cell.angle_gamma   90.00
#
_symmetry.space_group_name_H-M   'P 1'
#
loop_
_entity.id
_entity.type
_entity.pdbx_description
1 polymer ?
#
loop_
_entity_poly.entity_id
_entity_poly.type
_entity_poly.pdbx_seq_one_letter_code
_entity_poly.pdbx_strand_id
1 'polypeptide(L)'
;MEKFYWAPTREDRIGVCKGIFRTDKIKDEDIVTLVDQFPGQSIDFYGALRVRVYDDEVRKFVEGLGVEKISKRLVNSREGPPVFEQPEMTLEKLMEYGNMLVMEQENVCFSTESV
;
A
#
# COMPACT_ATOMS: atom_id res chain seq x y z
N MET A 1 33.92 -17.40 -3.07
CA MET A 1 32.67 -16.66 -3.41
C MET A 1 32.60 -15.47 -2.46
N GLU A 2 32.81 -14.26 -2.98
CA GLU A 2 32.53 -13.05 -2.21
C GLU A 2 31.03 -12.94 -2.00
N LYS A 3 30.61 -12.90 -0.74
CA LYS A 3 29.21 -12.69 -0.38
C LYS A 3 28.95 -11.19 -0.51
N PHE A 4 28.19 -10.79 -1.52
CA PHE A 4 27.71 -9.41 -1.63
C PHE A 4 26.68 -9.17 -0.52
N TYR A 5 27.00 -8.26 0.40
CA TYR A 5 26.09 -7.81 1.44
C TYR A 5 25.39 -6.54 0.94
N TRP A 6 24.10 -6.62 0.68
CA TRP A 6 23.31 -5.46 0.28
C TRP A 6 22.63 -4.86 1.51
N ALA A 7 23.16 -3.72 1.95
CA ALA A 7 22.52 -2.87 2.94
C ALA A 7 22.03 -1.62 2.20
N PRO A 8 20.72 -1.47 1.95
CA PRO A 8 20.19 -0.34 1.19
C PRO A 8 20.45 0.96 1.94
N THR A 9 20.98 1.94 1.23
CA THR A 9 21.14 3.30 1.77
C THR A 9 19.79 4.02 1.82
N ARG A 10 19.72 5.15 2.52
CA ARG A 10 18.50 5.98 2.55
C ARG A 10 18.05 6.38 1.13
N GLU A 11 19.00 6.70 0.25
CA GLU A 11 18.71 7.05 -1.14
C GLU A 11 18.15 5.86 -1.94
N ASP A 12 18.68 4.66 -1.73
CA ASP A 12 18.15 3.44 -2.37
C ASP A 12 16.69 3.21 -1.97
N ARG A 13 16.36 3.38 -0.68
CA ARG A 13 14.98 3.22 -0.19
C ARG A 13 14.05 4.26 -0.82
N ILE A 14 14.47 5.51 -0.90
CA ILE A 14 13.69 6.58 -1.54
C ILE A 14 13.50 6.26 -3.03
N GLY A 15 14.55 5.83 -3.74
CA GLY A 15 14.49 5.45 -5.14
C GLY A 15 13.52 4.31 -5.40
N VAL A 16 13.54 3.27 -4.56
CA VAL A 16 12.60 2.15 -4.66
C VAL A 16 11.18 2.58 -4.34
N CYS A 17 10.95 3.40 -3.31
CA CYS A 17 9.63 3.95 -2.99
C CYS A 17 9.07 4.80 -4.13
N LYS A 18 9.91 5.65 -4.75
CA LYS A 18 9.53 6.39 -5.98
C LYS A 18 9.11 5.45 -7.11
N GLY A 19 9.77 4.30 -7.25
CA GLY A 19 9.38 3.26 -8.20
C GLY A 19 8.00 2.67 -7.92
N ILE A 20 7.69 2.38 -6.66
CA ILE A 20 6.40 1.81 -6.22
C ILE A 20 5.25 2.78 -6.50
N PHE A 21 5.43 4.06 -6.16
CA PHE A 21 4.40 5.09 -6.30
C PHE A 21 4.42 5.83 -7.64
N ARG A 22 5.20 5.35 -8.63
CA ARG A 22 5.37 6.01 -9.94
C ARG A 22 4.04 6.23 -10.67
N THR A 23 3.10 5.31 -10.48
CA THR A 23 1.77 5.38 -11.13
C THR A 23 0.81 6.31 -10.41
N ASP A 24 1.06 6.61 -9.14
CA ASP A 24 0.09 7.23 -8.24
C ASP A 24 0.28 8.76 -8.12
N LYS A 25 1.21 9.33 -8.91
CA LYS A 25 1.48 10.79 -9.04
C LYS A 25 1.71 11.53 -7.71
N ILE A 26 2.34 10.85 -6.75
CA ILE A 26 2.72 11.44 -5.47
C ILE A 26 3.93 12.37 -5.68
N LYS A 27 4.00 13.47 -4.92
CA LYS A 27 5.17 14.35 -4.94
C LYS A 27 6.38 13.64 -4.35
N ASP A 28 7.54 13.86 -4.94
CA ASP A 28 8.80 13.31 -4.44
C ASP A 28 9.08 13.72 -2.97
N GLU A 29 8.69 14.92 -2.58
CA GLU A 29 8.81 15.45 -1.21
C GLU A 29 7.99 14.65 -0.20
N ASP A 30 6.78 14.24 -0.58
CA ASP A 30 5.89 13.43 0.25
C ASP A 30 6.47 12.02 0.44
N ILE A 31 7.08 11.46 -0.61
CA ILE A 31 7.75 10.15 -0.55
C ILE A 31 8.97 10.21 0.39
N VAL A 32 9.76 11.28 0.32
CA VAL A 32 10.91 11.46 1.23
C VAL A 32 10.44 11.54 2.68
N THR A 33 9.39 12.33 2.93
CA THR A 33 8.79 12.47 4.27
C THR A 33 8.26 11.12 4.78
N LEU A 34 7.59 10.34 3.94
CA LEU A 34 7.09 9.02 4.29
C LEU A 34 8.22 8.03 4.64
N VAL A 35 9.33 8.05 3.89
CA VAL A 35 10.49 7.20 4.19
C VAL A 35 11.19 7.61 5.49
N ASP A 36 11.23 8.91 5.79
CA ASP A 36 11.82 9.42 7.02
C ASP A 36 11.00 9.11 8.27
N GLN A 37 9.67 9.01 8.13
CA GLN A 37 8.77 8.64 9.24
C GLN A 37 8.86 7.14 9.58
N PHE A 38 9.18 6.29 8.61
CA PHE A 38 9.28 4.83 8.78
C PHE A 38 10.69 4.30 8.49
N PRO A 39 11.75 4.72 9.21
CA PRO A 39 13.13 4.40 8.87
C PRO A 39 13.52 2.94 9.09
N GLY A 40 12.74 2.17 9.84
CA GLY A 40 12.98 0.75 10.15
C GLY A 40 12.16 -0.24 9.33
N GLN A 41 11.29 0.24 8.44
CA GLN A 41 10.40 -0.62 7.65
C GLN A 41 11.08 -1.13 6.38
N SER A 42 10.71 -2.35 5.97
CA SER A 42 11.19 -2.94 4.72
C SER A 42 10.54 -2.28 3.50
N ILE A 43 11.09 -2.50 2.32
CA ILE A 43 10.52 -2.01 1.05
C ILE A 43 9.09 -2.56 0.85
N ASP A 44 8.83 -3.79 1.29
CA ASP A 44 7.54 -4.45 1.17
C ASP A 44 6.42 -3.71 1.92
N PHE A 45 6.76 -2.98 2.99
CA PHE A 45 5.82 -2.16 3.74
C PHE A 45 5.14 -1.10 2.85
N TYR A 46 5.92 -0.41 2.01
CA TYR A 46 5.38 0.61 1.12
C TYR A 46 4.51 0.01 0.00
N GLY A 47 4.84 -1.20 -0.44
CA GLY A 47 3.98 -1.98 -1.34
C GLY A 47 2.65 -2.36 -0.69
N ALA A 48 2.68 -2.82 0.56
CA ALA A 48 1.48 -3.15 1.34
C ALA A 48 0.60 -1.91 1.59
N LEU A 49 1.22 -0.78 1.92
CA LEU A 49 0.55 0.50 2.10
C LEU A 49 -0.19 0.92 0.84
N ARG A 50 0.46 0.80 -0.32
CA ARG A 50 -0.18 1.05 -1.63
C ARG A 50 -1.40 0.15 -1.81
N VAL A 51 -1.26 -1.16 -1.62
CA VAL A 51 -2.36 -2.13 -1.80
C VAL A 51 -3.53 -1.85 -0.86
N ARG A 52 -3.29 -1.46 0.40
CA ARG A 52 -4.35 -1.15 1.36
C ARG A 52 -5.25 0.00 0.90
N VAL A 53 -4.68 1.04 0.31
CA VAL A 53 -5.48 2.15 -0.22
C VAL A 53 -6.37 1.68 -1.37
N TYR A 54 -5.83 0.87 -2.28
CA TYR A 54 -6.63 0.29 -3.37
C TYR A 54 -7.71 -0.66 -2.84
N ASP A 55 -7.44 -1.44 -1.78
CA ASP A 55 -8.41 -2.35 -1.15
C ASP A 55 -9.62 -1.60 -0.60
N ASP A 56 -9.42 -0.46 0.08
CA ASP A 56 -10.51 0.32 0.63
C ASP A 56 -11.41 0.94 -0.46
N GLU A 57 -10.84 1.36 -1.58
CA GLU A 57 -11.62 1.84 -2.72
C GLU A 57 -12.44 0.70 -3.38
N VAL A 58 -11.86 -0.50 -3.48
CA VAL A 58 -12.60 -1.69 -3.93
C VAL A 58 -13.69 -2.06 -2.92
N ARG A 59 -13.43 -1.95 -1.61
CA ARG A 59 -14.42 -2.21 -0.56
C ARG A 59 -15.61 -1.26 -0.66
N LYS A 60 -15.38 0.05 -0.81
CA LYS A 60 -16.44 1.04 -1.04
C LYS A 60 -17.26 0.74 -2.29
N PHE A 61 -16.59 0.29 -3.36
CA PHE A 61 -17.27 -0.13 -4.58
C PHE A 61 -18.19 -1.35 -4.34
N VAL A 62 -17.69 -2.36 -3.61
CA VAL A 62 -18.43 -3.56 -3.23
C VAL A 62 -19.66 -3.20 -2.37
N GLU A 63 -19.49 -2.31 -1.39
CA GLU A 63 -20.56 -1.82 -0.52
C GLU A 63 -21.61 -1.03 -1.30
N GLY A 64 -21.19 -0.14 -2.22
CA GLY A 64 -22.09 0.69 -3.02
C GLY A 64 -22.90 -0.10 -4.05
N LEU A 65 -22.32 -1.16 -4.63
CA LEU A 65 -22.99 -1.97 -5.65
C LEU A 65 -23.90 -3.05 -5.03
N GLY A 66 -23.58 -3.48 -3.80
CA GLY A 66 -24.22 -4.55 -3.08
C GLY A 66 -23.69 -5.92 -3.50
N VAL A 67 -23.38 -6.77 -2.52
CA VAL A 67 -22.74 -8.09 -2.71
C VAL A 67 -23.45 -8.99 -3.71
N GLU A 68 -24.78 -8.92 -3.80
CA GLU A 68 -25.58 -9.75 -4.70
C GLU A 68 -25.39 -9.41 -6.19
N LYS A 69 -25.04 -8.15 -6.51
CA LYS A 69 -24.96 -7.65 -7.90
C LYS A 69 -23.54 -7.69 -8.46
N ILE A 70 -22.54 -7.91 -7.62
CA ILE A 70 -21.10 -7.97 -7.97
C ILE A 70 -20.82 -9.03 -9.03
N SER A 71 -21.34 -10.26 -8.85
CA SER A 71 -21.11 -11.36 -9.79
C SER A 71 -21.66 -11.06 -11.18
N LYS A 72 -22.79 -10.37 -11.27
CA LYS A 72 -23.40 -9.95 -12.55
C LYS A 72 -22.61 -8.82 -13.21
N ARG A 73 -22.06 -7.89 -12.42
CA ARG A 73 -21.28 -6.75 -12.93
C ARG A 73 -19.88 -7.13 -13.37
N LEU A 74 -19.20 -8.05 -12.67
CA LEU A 74 -17.82 -8.43 -12.97
C LEU A 74 -17.69 -9.50 -14.07
N VAL A 75 -18.52 -10.55 -14.01
CA VAL A 75 -18.31 -11.75 -14.85
C VAL A 75 -19.28 -11.80 -16.03
N ASN A 76 -20.52 -11.34 -15.84
CA ASN A 76 -21.60 -11.47 -16.83
C ASN A 76 -22.00 -10.14 -17.49
N SER A 77 -21.17 -9.08 -17.38
CA SER A 77 -21.48 -7.80 -18.00
C SER A 77 -21.01 -7.72 -19.45
N ARG A 78 -21.86 -7.20 -20.33
CA ARG A 78 -21.50 -6.88 -21.73
C ARG A 78 -20.64 -5.62 -21.86
N GLU A 79 -20.50 -4.84 -20.78
CA GLU A 79 -19.76 -3.57 -20.75
C GLU A 79 -18.27 -3.73 -20.37
N GLY A 80 -17.79 -4.95 -20.17
CA GLY A 80 -16.43 -5.23 -19.75
C GLY A 80 -16.19 -5.02 -18.25
N PRO A 81 -14.99 -5.38 -17.75
CA PRO A 81 -14.65 -5.20 -16.35
C PRO A 81 -14.67 -3.71 -15.97
N PRO A 82 -15.18 -3.35 -14.78
CA PRO A 82 -15.15 -1.97 -14.32
C PRO A 82 -13.71 -1.47 -14.27
N VAL A 83 -13.45 -0.37 -14.97
CA VAL A 83 -12.17 0.34 -14.87
C VAL A 83 -12.24 1.18 -13.60
N PHE A 84 -11.37 0.87 -12.65
CA PHE A 84 -11.24 1.66 -11.43
C PHE A 84 -10.37 2.88 -11.72
N GLU A 85 -10.84 4.05 -11.30
CA GLU A 85 -10.00 5.24 -11.27
C GLU A 85 -8.96 5.09 -10.16
N GLN A 86 -7.74 5.56 -10.41
CA GLN A 86 -6.69 5.52 -9.41
C GLN A 86 -7.06 6.45 -8.25
N PRO A 87 -7.05 5.97 -7.00
CA PRO A 87 -7.33 6.79 -5.84
C PRO A 87 -6.25 7.87 -5.67
N GLU A 88 -6.66 9.04 -5.19
CA GLU A 88 -5.71 10.08 -4.81
C GLU A 88 -4.93 9.65 -3.56
N MET A 89 -3.63 9.46 -3.74
CA MET A 89 -2.70 9.08 -2.68
C MET A 89 -2.16 10.34 -1.98
N THR A 90 -2.96 10.91 -1.08
CA THR A 90 -2.52 12.06 -0.26
C THR A 90 -1.57 11.62 0.85
N LEU A 91 -0.60 12.46 1.20
CA LEU A 91 0.37 12.19 2.27
C LEU A 91 -0.32 11.81 3.59
N GLU A 92 -1.38 12.53 3.96
CA GLU A 92 -2.15 12.28 5.19
C GLU A 92 -2.71 10.86 5.23
N LYS A 93 -3.33 10.41 4.13
CA LYS A 93 -3.90 9.07 4.00
C LYS A 93 -2.80 8.00 4.13
N LEU A 94 -1.65 8.22 3.48
CA LEU A 94 -0.51 7.29 3.56
C LEU A 94 0.07 7.20 4.98
N MET A 95 0.15 8.33 5.69
CA MET A 95 0.61 8.38 7.08
C MET A 95 -0.34 7.64 8.02
N GLU A 96 -1.65 7.82 7.86
CA GLU A 96 -2.66 7.12 8.64
C GLU A 96 -2.58 5.60 8.44
N TYR A 97 -2.57 5.12 7.19
CA TYR A 97 -2.42 3.68 6.91
C TYR A 97 -1.05 3.14 7.33
N GLY A 98 0.01 3.95 7.22
CA GLY A 98 1.34 3.58 7.68
C GLY A 98 1.33 3.28 9.18
N ASN A 99 0.77 4.16 9.99
CA ASN A 99 0.64 3.96 11.44
C ASN A 99 -0.24 2.75 11.78
N MET A 100 -1.35 2.57 11.06
CA MET A 100 -2.23 1.41 11.24
C MET A 100 -1.50 0.10 10.94
N LEU A 101 -0.72 0.03 9.87
CA LEU A 101 0.06 -1.16 9.50
C LEU A 101 1.17 -1.46 10.52
N VAL A 102 1.84 -0.44 11.05
CA VAL A 102 2.84 -0.64 12.12
C VAL A 102 2.17 -1.21 13.36
N MET A 103 1.01 -0.68 13.74
CA MET A 103 0.24 -1.19 14.87
C MET A 103 -0.24 -2.65 14.65
N GLU A 104 -0.69 -2.99 13.43
CA GLU A 104 -1.02 -4.37 13.05
C GLU A 104 0.20 -5.29 13.18
N GLN A 105 1.38 -4.86 12.73
CA GLN A 105 2.63 -5.62 12.85
C GLN A 105 3.03 -5.86 14.30
N GLU A 106 2.95 -4.83 15.15
CA GLU A 106 3.24 -4.95 16.59
C GLU A 106 2.30 -5.96 17.26
N ASN A 107 0.99 -5.88 16.99
CA ASN A 107 0.00 -6.80 17.54
C ASN A 107 0.26 -8.26 17.13
N VAL A 108 0.66 -8.51 15.88
CA VAL A 108 1.02 -9.86 15.42
C VAL A 108 2.31 -10.33 16.08
N CYS A 109 3.33 -9.47 16.21
CA CYS A 109 4.59 -9.83 16.85
C CYS A 109 4.41 -10.21 18.33
N PHE A 110 3.67 -9.40 19.11
CA PHE A 110 3.42 -9.66 20.54
C PHE A 110 2.53 -10.89 20.79
N SER A 111 1.61 -11.20 19.89
CA SER A 111 0.73 -12.38 20.05
C SER A 111 1.48 -13.71 19.85
N THR A 112 2.62 -13.71 19.16
CA THR A 112 3.44 -14.93 18.98
C THR A 112 4.37 -15.25 20.16
N GLU A 113 4.62 -14.32 21.08
CA GLU A 113 5.41 -14.56 22.30
C GLU A 113 4.57 -15.10 23.48
N SER A 114 3.24 -15.14 23.34
CA SER A 114 2.31 -15.50 24.42
C SER A 114 1.76 -16.94 24.33
N VAL A 115 2.39 -17.82 23.54
CA VAL A 115 1.98 -19.24 23.37
C VAL A 115 3.13 -20.18 23.69
#